data_AF-A0A1V1PS47-F1
#
_entry.id   AF-A0A1V1PS47-F1
#
_cell.length_a   1.000
_cell.length_b   1.000
_cell.length_c   1.000
_cell.angle_alpha   90.00
_cell.angle_beta   90.00
_cell.angle_gamma   90.00
#
_symmetry.space_group_name_H-M   'P 1'
#
loop_
_entity.id
_entity.type
_entity.pdbx_description
1 polymer ?
#
loop_
_entity_poly.entity_id
_entity_poly.type
_entity_poly.pdbx_seq_one_letter_code
_entity_poly.pdbx_strand_id
1 'polypeptide(L)'
;MGKHGSAALSIGLGAAILYLGAHAVTGRQGLVAYVDLQAQERTLEQRVAELRAERDALDARAARMRPETLDVDYLDERARVLLAAGDSDEIVFALDAR
;
A
#
# COMPACT_ATOMS: atom_id res chain seq x y z
N MET A 1 23.44 -49.72 -35.67
CA MET A 1 23.90 -48.38 -35.23
C MET A 1 22.77 -47.48 -34.67
N GLY A 2 21.67 -48.04 -34.11
CA GLY A 2 20.47 -47.23 -33.78
C GLY A 2 20.27 -46.82 -32.31
N LYS A 3 21.07 -47.32 -31.36
CA LYS A 3 20.84 -47.08 -29.91
C LYS A 3 21.43 -45.76 -29.41
N HIS A 4 22.55 -45.31 -29.97
CA HIS A 4 23.23 -44.08 -29.53
C HIS A 4 22.49 -42.80 -29.95
N GLY A 5 21.79 -42.80 -31.09
CA GLY A 5 21.01 -41.65 -31.56
C GLY A 5 19.79 -41.35 -30.69
N SER A 6 19.08 -42.40 -30.22
CA SER A 6 17.94 -42.24 -29.32
C SER A 6 18.36 -41.78 -27.91
N ALA A 7 19.45 -42.32 -27.37
CA ALA A 7 19.97 -41.89 -26.07
C ALA A 7 20.42 -40.43 -26.08
N ALA A 8 21.12 -39.99 -27.14
CA ALA A 8 21.52 -38.59 -27.30
C ALA A 8 20.31 -37.65 -27.41
N LEU A 9 19.27 -38.06 -28.14
CA LEU A 9 18.02 -37.30 -28.26
C LEU A 9 17.31 -37.14 -26.91
N SER A 10 17.18 -38.23 -26.14
CA SER A 10 16.56 -38.20 -24.81
C SER A 10 17.33 -37.31 -23.82
N ILE A 11 18.66 -37.37 -23.85
CA ILE A 11 19.51 -36.50 -23.02
C ILE A 11 19.35 -35.03 -23.43
N GLY A 12 19.37 -34.75 -24.74
CA GLY A 12 19.17 -33.39 -25.26
C GLY A 12 17.80 -32.82 -24.88
N LEU A 13 16.75 -33.62 -24.98
CA LEU A 13 15.40 -33.23 -24.57
C LEU A 13 15.32 -32.99 -23.05
N GLY A 14 15.93 -33.86 -22.25
CA GLY A 14 16.00 -33.67 -20.80
C GLY A 14 16.73 -32.38 -20.41
N ALA A 15 17.85 -32.07 -21.06
CA ALA A 15 18.58 -30.82 -20.84
C ALA A 15 17.75 -29.59 -21.24
N ALA A 16 17.02 -29.65 -22.37
CA ALA A 16 16.14 -28.57 -22.80
C ALA A 16 14.99 -28.33 -21.80
N ILE A 17 14.36 -29.39 -21.29
CA ILE A 17 13.31 -29.30 -20.28
C ILE A 17 13.86 -28.67 -18.99
N LEU A 18 15.02 -29.11 -18.52
CA LEU A 18 15.64 -28.55 -17.31
C LEU A 18 16.00 -27.08 -17.49
N TYR A 19 16.56 -26.70 -18.63
CA TYR A 19 16.87 -25.31 -18.94
C TYR A 19 15.61 -24.43 -18.95
N LEU A 20 14.55 -24.91 -19.62
CA LEU A 20 13.30 -24.17 -19.72
C LEU A 20 12.59 -24.10 -18.36
N GLY A 21 12.61 -25.16 -17.57
CA GLY A 21 12.09 -25.18 -16.20
C GLY A 21 12.84 -24.21 -15.29
N ALA A 22 14.17 -24.20 -15.34
CA ALA A 22 14.98 -23.24 -14.58
C ALA A 22 14.65 -21.80 -14.98
N HIS A 23 14.59 -21.51 -16.28
CA HIS A 23 14.20 -20.19 -16.78
C HIS A 23 12.74 -19.81 -16.48
N ALA A 24 11.82 -20.76 -16.41
CA ALA A 24 10.43 -20.50 -16.02
C ALA A 24 10.32 -20.11 -14.54
N VAL A 25 11.23 -20.59 -13.68
CA VAL A 25 11.27 -20.22 -12.26
C VAL A 25 12.03 -18.91 -12.05
N THR A 26 13.26 -18.81 -12.56
CA THR A 26 14.18 -17.70 -12.26
C THR A 26 14.23 -16.61 -13.33
N GLY A 27 13.52 -16.80 -14.44
CA GLY A 27 13.48 -15.82 -15.52
C GLY A 27 12.81 -14.52 -15.10
N ARG A 28 13.02 -13.48 -15.90
CA ARG A 28 12.45 -12.14 -15.67
C ARG A 28 10.92 -12.12 -15.62
N GLN A 29 10.28 -13.06 -16.34
CA GLN A 29 8.83 -13.28 -16.33
C GLN A 29 8.49 -14.64 -15.67
N GLY A 30 9.39 -15.14 -14.85
CA GLY A 30 9.24 -16.42 -14.16
C GLY A 30 8.36 -16.33 -12.92
N LEU A 31 8.15 -17.48 -12.28
CA LEU A 31 7.29 -17.60 -11.11
C LEU A 31 7.72 -16.70 -9.94
N VAL A 32 9.03 -16.57 -9.69
CA VAL A 32 9.53 -15.71 -8.60
C VAL A 32 9.15 -14.25 -8.84
N ALA A 33 9.41 -13.74 -10.05
CA ALA A 33 9.06 -12.37 -10.42
C ALA A 33 7.53 -12.13 -10.34
N TYR A 34 6.73 -13.14 -10.69
CA TYR A 34 5.27 -13.05 -10.55
C TYR A 34 4.83 -12.93 -9.09
N VAL A 35 5.39 -13.74 -8.18
CA VAL A 35 5.07 -13.64 -6.74
C VAL A 35 5.49 -12.30 -6.16
N ASP A 36 6.68 -11.81 -6.51
CA ASP A 36 7.16 -10.50 -6.06
C ASP A 36 6.27 -9.36 -6.56
N LEU A 37 5.82 -9.43 -7.82
CA LEU A 37 4.90 -8.43 -8.38
C LEU A 37 3.54 -8.46 -7.67
N GLN A 38 3.01 -9.65 -7.37
CA GLN A 38 1.76 -9.79 -6.61
C GLN A 38 1.89 -9.26 -5.18
N ALA A 39 3.04 -9.44 -4.53
CA ALA A 39 3.30 -8.86 -3.21
C ALA A 39 3.38 -7.33 -3.25
N GLN A 40 4.01 -6.77 -4.30
CA GLN A 40 4.03 -5.33 -4.54
C GLN A 40 2.63 -4.78 -4.80
N GLU A 41 1.84 -5.43 -5.65
CA GLU A 41 0.46 -5.05 -5.94
C GLU A 41 -0.36 -4.92 -4.65
N ARG A 42 -0.36 -5.97 -3.80
CA ARG A 42 -1.05 -5.94 -2.50
C ARG A 42 -0.57 -4.81 -1.58
N THR A 43 0.73 -4.56 -1.56
CA THR A 43 1.31 -3.47 -0.76
C THR A 43 0.84 -2.11 -1.26
N LEU A 44 0.80 -1.92 -2.58
CA LEU A 44 0.31 -0.67 -3.18
C LEU A 44 -1.19 -0.49 -2.96
N GLU A 45 -1.99 -1.55 -3.07
CA GLU A 45 -3.43 -1.51 -2.77
C GLU A 45 -3.69 -1.07 -1.33
N GLN A 46 -2.94 -1.61 -0.36
CA GLN A 46 -3.02 -1.20 1.04
C GLN A 46 -2.67 0.29 1.21
N ARG A 47 -1.58 0.75 0.60
CA ARG A 47 -1.21 2.19 0.65
C ARG A 47 -2.28 3.09 0.03
N VAL A 48 -2.90 2.66 -1.05
CA VAL A 48 -4.01 3.41 -1.67
C VAL A 48 -5.21 3.48 -0.74
N ALA A 49 -5.54 2.38 -0.05
CA ALA A 49 -6.63 2.36 0.93
C ALA A 49 -6.34 3.30 2.11
N GLU A 50 -5.13 3.27 2.65
CA GLU A 50 -4.68 4.16 3.73
C GLU A 50 -4.75 5.63 3.32
N LEU A 51 -4.19 5.99 2.16
CA LEU A 51 -4.21 7.37 1.66
C LEU A 51 -5.63 7.87 1.36
N ARG A 52 -6.52 6.99 0.91
CA ARG A 52 -7.94 7.35 0.72
C ARG A 52 -8.62 7.64 2.06
N ALA A 53 -8.38 6.82 3.08
CA ALA A 53 -8.92 7.06 4.41
C ALA A 53 -8.39 8.37 5.01
N GLU A 54 -7.10 8.67 4.83
CA GLU A 54 -6.51 9.93 5.26
C GLU A 54 -7.14 11.12 4.52
N ARG A 55 -7.27 11.04 3.19
CA ARG A 55 -7.95 12.05 2.38
C ARG A 55 -9.38 12.27 2.87
N ASP A 56 -10.16 11.22 3.08
CA ASP A 56 -11.55 11.34 3.50
C ASP A 56 -11.66 12.01 4.89
N ALA A 57 -10.74 11.70 5.80
CA ALA A 57 -10.67 12.36 7.09
C ALA A 57 -10.31 13.85 6.97
N LEU A 58 -9.38 14.21 6.08
CA LEU A 58 -9.02 15.59 5.80
C LEU A 58 -10.17 16.35 5.12
N ASP A 59 -10.85 15.74 4.17
CA ASP A 59 -12.00 16.32 3.48
C ASP A 59 -13.15 16.59 4.45
N ALA A 60 -13.43 15.66 5.39
CA ALA A 60 -14.43 15.87 6.43
C ALA A 60 -14.06 17.02 7.39
N ARG A 61 -12.77 17.20 7.70
CA ARG A 61 -12.28 18.36 8.48
C ARG A 61 -12.41 19.65 7.69
N ALA A 62 -12.00 19.65 6.43
CA ALA A 62 -12.06 20.81 5.55
C ALA A 62 -13.51 21.25 5.31
N ALA A 63 -14.44 20.31 5.14
CA ALA A 63 -15.86 20.58 5.00
C ALA A 63 -16.41 21.38 6.20
N ARG A 64 -16.03 21.03 7.43
CA ARG A 64 -16.44 21.78 8.65
C ARG A 64 -15.85 23.19 8.77
N MET A 65 -14.89 23.54 7.91
CA MET A 65 -14.26 24.86 7.88
C MET A 65 -14.71 25.71 6.69
N ARG A 66 -15.61 25.20 5.83
CA ARG A 66 -16.13 25.98 4.69
C ARG A 66 -17.16 26.99 5.19
N PRO A 67 -17.25 28.19 4.59
CA PRO A 67 -18.18 29.24 5.03
C PRO A 67 -19.64 28.78 5.10
N GLU A 68 -20.06 27.88 4.21
CA GLU A 68 -21.43 27.39 4.12
C GLU A 68 -21.76 26.30 5.17
N THR A 69 -20.74 25.63 5.71
CA THR A 69 -20.85 24.50 6.65
C THR A 69 -19.94 24.69 7.86
N LEU A 70 -19.71 25.96 8.23
CA LEU A 70 -18.74 26.37 9.24
C LEU A 70 -19.21 25.93 10.63
N ASP A 71 -18.42 25.07 11.26
CA ASP A 71 -18.60 24.66 12.64
C ASP A 71 -17.73 25.54 13.55
N VAL A 72 -18.38 26.52 14.19
CA VAL A 72 -17.71 27.54 15.02
C VAL A 72 -17.11 26.93 16.29
N ASP A 73 -17.80 25.97 16.91
CA ASP A 73 -17.31 25.28 18.11
C ASP A 73 -16.08 24.43 17.78
N TYR A 74 -16.12 23.72 16.64
CA TYR A 74 -14.95 22.99 16.16
C TYR A 74 -13.77 23.91 15.84
N LEU A 75 -14.00 25.10 15.27
CA LEU A 75 -12.95 26.08 15.02
C LEU A 75 -12.34 26.66 16.31
N ASP A 76 -13.15 26.97 17.32
CA ASP A 76 -12.68 27.47 18.60
C ASP A 76 -11.77 26.44 19.28
N GLU A 77 -12.20 25.17 19.30
CA GLU A 77 -11.38 24.05 19.78
C GLU A 77 -10.07 23.93 18.98
N ARG A 78 -10.10 24.03 17.65
CA ARG A 78 -8.87 23.99 16.84
C ARG A 78 -7.94 25.18 17.09
N ALA A 79 -8.47 26.38 17.30
CA ALA A 79 -7.69 27.57 17.61
C ALA A 79 -7.00 27.44 18.98
N ARG A 80 -7.70 26.92 19.98
CA ARG A 80 -7.14 26.61 21.30
C ARG A 80 -6.02 25.58 21.21
N VAL A 81 -6.28 24.46 20.52
CA VAL A 81 -5.32 23.35 20.43
C VAL A 81 -4.09 23.68 19.58
N LEU A 82 -4.25 24.38 18.44
CA LEU A 82 -3.15 24.64 17.50
C LEU A 82 -2.42 25.96 17.75
N LEU A 83 -3.15 26.99 18.18
CA LEU A 83 -2.63 28.35 18.27
C LEU A 83 -2.47 28.82 19.72
N ALA A 84 -2.79 27.96 20.70
CA ALA A 84 -2.89 28.34 22.11
C ALA A 84 -3.78 29.58 22.29
N ALA A 85 -4.84 29.69 21.48
CA ALA A 85 -5.79 30.79 21.54
C ALA A 85 -6.74 30.59 22.73
N GLY A 86 -6.28 30.93 23.93
CA GLY A 86 -7.07 30.90 25.17
C GLY A 86 -6.64 32.03 26.09
N ASP A 87 -7.43 32.31 27.11
CA ASP A 87 -7.03 33.29 28.13
C ASP A 87 -5.90 32.69 29.00
N SER A 88 -5.00 33.55 29.47
CA SER A 88 -3.94 33.21 30.42
C SER A 88 -4.44 32.56 31.71
N ASP A 89 -5.67 32.85 32.13
CA ASP A 89 -6.29 32.29 33.34
C ASP A 89 -7.26 31.11 33.05
N GLU A 90 -7.34 30.65 31.80
CA GLU A 90 -8.26 29.59 31.38
C GLU A 90 -7.62 28.19 31.46
N ILE A 91 -8.35 27.23 32.04
CA ILE A 91 -7.91 25.83 32.16
C ILE A 91 -8.77 24.97 31.23
N VAL A 92 -8.16 24.41 30.18
CA VAL A 92 -8.82 23.53 29.22
C VAL A 92 -8.62 22.07 29.62
N PHE A 93 -9.71 21.30 29.70
CA PHE A 93 -9.67 19.87 29.97
C PHE A 93 -9.96 19.08 28.69
N ALA A 94 -8.98 18.30 28.24
CA ALA A 94 -9.22 17.29 27.21
C ALA A 94 -9.94 16.10 27.85
N LEU A 95 -11.24 15.97 27.56
CA LEU A 95 -12.01 14.78 27.92
C LEU A 95 -11.70 13.70 26.87
N ASP A 96 -10.80 12.79 27.21
CA ASP A 96 -10.34 11.72 26.33
C ASP A 96 -11.54 10.92 25.79
N ALA A 97 -11.78 11.01 24.48
CA ALA A 97 -12.82 10.24 23.80
C ALA A 97 -12.19 8.93 23.34
N ARG A 98 -12.47 7.89 24.12
CA ARG A 98 -12.10 6.50 23.82
C ARG A 98 -12.61 6.04 22.46
#